data_AF-A0A5D2NIN8-F1
#
_entry.id   AF-A0A5D2NIN8-F1
#
_cell.length_a   1.000
_cell.length_b   1.000
_cell.length_c   1.000
_cell.angle_alpha   90.00
_cell.angle_beta   90.00
_cell.angle_gamma   90.00
#
_symmetry.space_group_name_H-M   'P 1'
#
loop_
_entity.id
_entity.type
_entity.pdbx_description
1 polymer ?
#
loop_
_entity_poly.entity_id
_entity_poly.type
_entity_poly.pdbx_seq_one_letter_code
_entity_poly.pdbx_strand_id
1 'polypeptide(L)'
;MTFFLSTKQQQTFPAKCQKKMGSLPHVVEDCFGLLKLYSDGSISRNPEVPCPTPLLDDDSVLYKDLLFDANWNLHLRLYKPSSSTSLEKLPILFYFHGGGFCFGSRTFPHFHNLCARLTKAFNMLIVAPDHRLAPEHRLPAASDDACLALKWLQGQAAMHGKNVEDVDTWLTGVDFDRVFVLGDSSGGNLAHHLAVKLKAGSMELAPVRVRGYVLVAPFFGGSVRTKSELEQPCEAFWNLEMYDRLKLMNQL
;
A
#
# COMPACT_ATOMS: atom_id res chain seq x y z
N MET A 1 25.90 25.88 -18.43
CA MET A 1 26.52 24.54 -18.45
C MET A 1 25.39 23.56 -18.77
N THR A 2 25.36 23.14 -20.03
CA THR A 2 24.22 22.47 -20.68
C THR A 2 24.38 20.97 -20.50
N PHE A 3 23.46 20.30 -19.80
CA PHE A 3 23.46 18.85 -19.68
C PHE A 3 22.56 18.21 -20.73
N PHE A 4 23.17 17.33 -21.53
CA PHE A 4 22.60 16.57 -22.63
C PHE A 4 21.52 15.58 -22.15
N LEU A 5 20.36 15.61 -22.80
CA LEU A 5 19.36 14.55 -22.77
C LEU A 5 19.86 13.38 -23.63
N SER A 6 20.25 12.28 -22.99
CA SER A 6 20.54 11.01 -23.66
C SER A 6 19.22 10.26 -23.88
N THR A 7 18.79 10.18 -25.12
CA THR A 7 17.72 9.32 -25.62
C THR A 7 18.10 7.84 -25.43
N LYS A 8 17.40 7.11 -24.55
CA LYS A 8 17.44 5.65 -24.55
C LYS A 8 16.28 5.09 -25.37
N GLN A 9 16.65 4.22 -26.29
CA GLN A 9 15.80 3.57 -27.28
C GLN A 9 14.60 2.86 -26.65
N GLN A 10 13.41 3.15 -27.16
CA GLN A 10 12.24 2.29 -27.01
C GLN A 10 12.49 1.00 -27.78
N GLN A 11 12.66 -0.11 -27.07
CA GLN A 11 12.46 -1.44 -27.66
C GLN A 11 10.96 -1.67 -27.83
N THR A 12 10.50 -1.55 -29.06
CA THR A 12 9.16 -1.97 -29.50
C THR A 12 9.14 -3.49 -29.64
N PHE A 13 8.27 -4.18 -28.89
CA PHE A 13 7.98 -5.61 -29.13
C PHE A 13 6.97 -5.75 -30.28
N PRO A 14 7.16 -6.70 -31.22
CA PRO A 14 6.27 -6.82 -32.36
C PRO A 14 4.95 -7.51 -31.95
N ALA A 15 3.84 -6.87 -32.31
CA ALA A 15 2.54 -7.51 -32.37
C ALA A 15 2.51 -8.51 -33.55
N LYS A 16 2.43 -9.81 -33.24
CA LYS A 16 1.77 -10.87 -34.04
C LYS A 16 1.89 -12.22 -33.32
N CYS A 17 0.77 -12.70 -32.80
CA CYS A 17 0.65 -14.04 -32.22
C CYS A 17 0.63 -15.07 -33.37
N GLN A 18 1.79 -15.62 -33.71
CA GLN A 18 1.88 -16.93 -34.32
C GLN A 18 2.03 -17.94 -33.17
N LYS A 19 1.02 -18.80 -32.96
CA LYS A 19 1.12 -19.93 -32.02
C LYS A 19 2.20 -20.91 -32.53
N LYS A 20 3.45 -20.67 -32.16
CA LYS A 20 4.39 -21.78 -31.92
C LYS A 20 3.82 -22.56 -30.75
N MET A 21 3.73 -23.89 -30.85
CA MET A 21 3.48 -24.72 -29.67
C MET A 21 4.69 -24.60 -28.75
N GLY A 22 4.70 -23.54 -27.94
CA GLY A 22 5.68 -23.31 -26.90
C GLY A 22 5.51 -24.35 -25.81
N SER A 23 6.63 -24.71 -25.18
CA SER A 23 6.63 -25.48 -23.93
C SER A 23 5.64 -24.87 -22.92
N LEU A 24 5.03 -25.70 -22.08
CA LEU A 24 4.16 -25.22 -20.99
C LEU A 24 4.87 -24.13 -20.16
N PRO A 25 4.13 -23.11 -19.66
CA PRO A 25 4.71 -22.10 -18.80
C PRO A 25 5.40 -22.74 -17.60
N HIS A 26 6.65 -22.33 -17.34
CA HIS A 26 7.42 -22.77 -16.18
C HIS A 26 7.78 -21.55 -15.32
N VAL A 27 8.03 -21.80 -14.03
CA VAL A 27 8.39 -20.73 -13.08
C VAL A 27 9.78 -20.19 -13.44
N VAL A 28 9.86 -18.87 -13.66
CA VAL A 28 11.13 -18.15 -13.88
C VAL A 28 11.62 -17.48 -12.61
N GLU A 29 10.71 -17.07 -11.74
CA GLU A 29 11.04 -16.49 -10.44
C GLU A 29 10.05 -16.97 -9.38
N ASP A 30 10.56 -17.33 -8.21
CA ASP A 30 9.77 -17.76 -7.05
C ASP A 30 10.19 -16.94 -5.82
N CYS A 31 9.29 -16.11 -5.32
CA CYS A 31 9.46 -15.36 -4.08
C CYS A 31 8.95 -16.20 -2.91
N PHE A 32 9.64 -17.31 -2.59
CA PHE A 32 9.35 -18.21 -1.47
C PHE A 32 7.88 -18.69 -1.42
N GLY A 33 7.31 -19.01 -2.58
CA GLY A 33 5.94 -19.48 -2.73
C GLY A 33 4.88 -18.39 -2.61
N LEU A 34 5.23 -17.16 -2.21
CA LEU A 34 4.28 -16.04 -2.11
C LEU A 34 3.87 -15.50 -3.48
N LEU A 35 4.84 -15.42 -4.39
CA LEU A 35 4.66 -14.93 -5.75
C LEU A 35 5.52 -15.76 -6.68
N LYS A 36 4.89 -16.31 -7.73
CA LYS A 36 5.56 -17.02 -8.82
C LYS A 36 5.32 -16.27 -10.12
N LEU A 37 6.40 -15.95 -10.82
CA LEU A 37 6.37 -15.43 -12.19
C LEU A 37 6.67 -16.59 -13.13
N TYR A 38 5.88 -16.73 -14.18
CA TYR A 38 6.03 -17.77 -15.20
C TYR A 38 6.67 -17.21 -16.47
N SER A 39 7.24 -18.11 -17.28
CA SER A 39 7.96 -17.79 -18.52
C SER A 39 7.11 -17.07 -19.59
N ASP A 40 5.79 -17.16 -19.49
CA ASP A 40 4.83 -16.45 -20.36
C ASP A 40 4.41 -15.08 -19.81
N GLY A 41 4.97 -14.66 -18.67
CA GLY A 41 4.65 -13.42 -17.96
C GLY A 41 3.44 -13.51 -17.04
N SER A 42 2.76 -14.66 -16.96
CA SER A 42 1.68 -14.87 -15.99
C SER A 42 2.23 -14.95 -14.57
N ILE A 43 1.41 -14.58 -13.59
CA ILE A 43 1.79 -14.49 -12.18
C ILE A 43 0.78 -15.27 -11.35
N SER A 44 1.28 -15.97 -10.34
CA SER A 44 0.46 -16.62 -9.32
C SER A 44 0.89 -16.10 -7.94
N ARG A 45 -0.08 -15.68 -7.12
CA ARG A 45 0.14 -15.30 -5.73
C ARG A 45 -0.52 -16.32 -4.82
N ASN A 46 0.19 -16.75 -3.78
CA ASN A 46 -0.42 -17.59 -2.76
C ASN A 46 -1.29 -16.71 -1.84
N PRO A 47 -2.60 -16.97 -1.73
CA PRO A 47 -3.46 -16.24 -0.79
C PRO A 47 -3.15 -16.54 0.67
N GLU A 48 -2.47 -17.66 0.96
CA GLU A 48 -2.09 -18.03 2.32
C GLU A 48 -0.88 -17.21 2.77
N VAL A 49 -1.07 -16.49 3.88
CA VAL A 49 0.01 -15.75 4.53
C VAL A 49 1.01 -16.75 5.13
N PRO A 50 2.33 -16.56 4.95
CA PRO A 50 3.39 -17.44 5.49
C PRO A 50 3.32 -17.65 7.01
N CYS A 51 2.64 -16.75 7.72
CA CYS A 51 2.35 -16.84 9.14
C CYS A 51 0.82 -16.81 9.34
N PRO A 52 0.17 -17.97 9.54
CA PRO A 52 -1.25 -18.03 9.83
C PRO A 52 -1.56 -17.22 11.09
N THR A 53 -2.28 -16.12 10.92
CA THR A 53 -2.68 -15.25 12.02
C THR A 53 -4.19 -15.36 12.16
N PRO A 54 -4.73 -15.73 13.34
CA PRO A 54 -6.18 -15.75 13.54
C PRO A 54 -6.74 -14.34 13.34
N LEU A 55 -7.85 -14.23 12.62
CA LEU A 55 -8.52 -12.94 12.43
C LEU A 55 -9.07 -12.47 13.79
N LEU A 56 -8.78 -11.23 14.16
CA LEU A 56 -9.32 -10.58 15.34
C LEU A 56 -10.70 -10.01 15.01
N ASP A 57 -11.75 -10.64 15.51
CA ASP A 57 -13.13 -10.18 15.35
C ASP A 57 -13.84 -10.28 16.71
N ASP A 58 -13.63 -9.26 17.55
CA ASP A 58 -14.15 -9.20 18.93
C ASP A 58 -15.31 -8.20 19.07
N ASP A 59 -15.94 -7.81 17.96
CA ASP A 59 -16.99 -6.79 17.82
C ASP A 59 -16.63 -5.39 18.37
N SER A 60 -15.39 -5.17 18.86
CA SER A 60 -14.98 -3.89 19.42
C SER A 60 -14.61 -2.85 18.36
N VAL A 61 -14.37 -3.32 17.12
CA VAL A 61 -14.08 -2.51 15.95
C VAL A 61 -14.96 -2.95 14.80
N LEU A 62 -15.73 -2.03 14.25
CA LEU A 62 -16.46 -2.22 13.01
C LEU A 62 -15.51 -1.96 11.84
N TYR A 63 -15.66 -2.71 10.75
CA TYR A 63 -15.00 -2.41 9.49
C TYR A 63 -15.94 -2.56 8.29
N LYS A 64 -15.63 -1.85 7.20
CA LYS A 64 -16.29 -2.04 5.89
C LYS A 64 -15.35 -1.78 4.74
N ASP A 65 -15.60 -2.43 3.61
CA ASP A 65 -14.86 -2.23 2.37
C ASP A 65 -15.59 -1.29 1.42
N LEU A 66 -14.82 -0.48 0.71
CA LEU A 66 -15.31 0.48 -0.28
C LEU A 66 -14.43 0.42 -1.53
N LEU A 67 -15.04 0.52 -2.71
CA LEU A 67 -14.33 0.79 -3.96
C LEU A 67 -14.01 2.29 -4.01
N PHE A 68 -12.73 2.66 -4.08
CA PHE A 68 -12.32 4.07 -4.15
C PHE A 68 -11.78 4.51 -5.52
N ASP A 69 -11.39 3.55 -6.37
CA ASP A 69 -11.08 3.80 -7.78
C ASP A 69 -11.56 2.64 -8.67
N ALA A 70 -12.50 2.92 -9.56
CA ALA A 70 -13.08 1.92 -10.45
C ALA A 70 -12.17 1.54 -11.63
N ASN A 71 -11.24 2.42 -12.03
CA ASN A 71 -10.37 2.19 -13.19
C ASN A 71 -9.38 1.05 -12.93
N TRP A 72 -8.85 0.99 -11.71
CA TRP A 72 -7.91 -0.03 -11.27
C TRP A 72 -8.52 -1.05 -10.31
N ASN A 73 -9.84 -0.97 -10.07
CA ASN A 73 -10.56 -1.83 -9.13
C ASN A 73 -9.97 -1.78 -7.71
N LEU A 74 -9.53 -0.60 -7.28
CA LEU A 74 -8.87 -0.40 -6.00
C LEU A 74 -9.89 -0.19 -4.88
N HIS A 75 -9.70 -0.96 -3.82
CA HIS A 75 -10.55 -0.95 -2.65
C HIS A 75 -9.80 -0.43 -1.44
N LEU A 76 -10.54 0.11 -0.47
CA LEU A 76 -10.04 0.44 0.84
C LEU A 76 -10.95 -0.12 1.91
N ARG A 77 -10.40 -0.32 3.10
CA ARG A 77 -11.16 -0.71 4.28
C ARG A 77 -11.17 0.42 5.28
N LEU A 78 -12.36 0.78 5.76
CA LEU A 78 -12.52 1.68 6.89
C LEU A 78 -12.64 0.84 8.17
N TYR A 79 -11.99 1.29 9.24
CA TYR A 79 -12.14 0.77 10.59
C TYR A 79 -12.60 1.88 11.52
N LYS A 80 -13.58 1.56 12.38
CA LYS A 80 -14.17 2.51 13.33
C LYS A 80 -14.41 1.80 14.67
N PRO A 81 -14.17 2.46 15.82
CA PRO A 81 -14.56 1.91 17.11
C PRO A 81 -16.08 1.68 17.18
N SER A 82 -16.51 0.52 17.68
CA SER A 82 -17.94 0.19 17.80
C SER A 82 -18.68 1.08 18.79
N SER A 83 -17.97 1.53 19.83
CA SER A 83 -18.43 2.57 20.74
C SER A 83 -17.38 3.68 20.81
N SER A 84 -17.76 4.90 20.42
CA SER A 84 -16.91 6.06 20.71
C SER A 84 -17.06 6.39 22.19
N THR A 85 -15.96 6.34 22.92
CA THR A 85 -15.91 6.73 24.33
C THR A 85 -15.87 8.24 24.52
N SER A 86 -15.75 9.00 23.42
CA SER A 86 -15.60 10.45 23.42
C SER A 86 -16.62 11.15 22.53
N LEU A 87 -17.04 12.35 22.95
CA LEU A 87 -17.78 13.31 22.12
C LEU A 87 -16.88 14.03 21.11
N GLU A 88 -15.55 13.86 21.22
CA GLU A 88 -14.58 14.44 20.29
C GLU A 88 -14.60 13.72 18.94
N LYS A 89 -14.31 14.49 17.88
CA LYS A 89 -14.14 13.94 16.54
C LYS A 89 -12.96 12.98 16.49
N LEU A 90 -13.10 11.87 15.76
CA LEU A 90 -12.04 10.87 15.62
C LEU A 90 -10.92 11.37 14.69
N PRO A 91 -9.63 11.31 15.07
CA PRO A 91 -8.55 11.51 14.12
C PRO A 91 -8.55 10.38 13.08
N ILE A 92 -7.89 10.62 11.94
CA ILE A 92 -7.83 9.67 10.83
C ILE A 92 -6.40 9.16 10.69
N LEU A 93 -6.23 7.85 10.51
CA LEU A 93 -4.96 7.23 10.18
C LEU A 93 -5.09 6.49 8.84
N PHE A 94 -4.28 6.87 7.86
CA PHE A 94 -4.04 6.02 6.69
C PHE A 94 -3.06 4.92 7.07
N TYR A 95 -3.37 3.69 6.69
CA TYR A 95 -2.46 2.55 6.81
C TYR A 95 -2.16 1.95 5.44
N PHE A 96 -0.90 2.05 5.01
CA PHE A 96 -0.38 1.38 3.82
C PHE A 96 0.34 0.10 4.21
N HIS A 97 -0.11 -1.04 3.70
CA HIS A 97 0.44 -2.33 4.04
C HIS A 97 1.81 -2.60 3.38
N GLY A 98 2.63 -3.42 4.05
CA GLY A 98 3.88 -3.95 3.52
C GLY A 98 3.70 -5.06 2.46
N GLY A 99 4.80 -5.75 2.14
CA GLY A 99 4.82 -6.85 1.15
C GLY A 99 5.68 -6.60 -0.08
N GLY A 100 6.67 -5.70 0.03
CA GLY A 100 7.64 -5.42 -1.02
C GLY A 100 7.01 -4.90 -2.32
N PHE A 101 5.83 -4.28 -2.24
CA PHE A 101 4.97 -3.89 -3.37
C PHE A 101 4.49 -5.06 -4.25
N CYS A 102 4.78 -6.31 -3.88
CA CYS A 102 4.53 -7.47 -4.72
C CYS A 102 3.38 -8.34 -4.21
N PHE A 103 3.06 -8.28 -2.93
CA PHE A 103 1.97 -9.02 -2.30
C PHE A 103 1.42 -8.26 -1.09
N GLY A 104 0.34 -8.78 -0.52
CA GLY A 104 -0.40 -8.13 0.55
C GLY A 104 -1.76 -7.61 0.08
N SER A 105 -2.67 -7.42 1.03
CA SER A 105 -3.95 -6.76 0.81
C SER A 105 -4.51 -6.31 2.17
N ARG A 106 -5.33 -5.26 2.17
CA ARG A 106 -6.16 -4.82 3.30
C ARG A 106 -6.95 -5.95 3.99
N THR A 107 -7.20 -7.05 3.29
CA THR A 107 -7.95 -8.20 3.78
C THR A 107 -7.11 -9.23 4.53
N PHE A 108 -5.77 -9.14 4.46
CA PHE A 108 -4.89 -10.10 5.10
C PHE A 108 -4.99 -10.00 6.63
N PRO A 109 -5.08 -11.13 7.37
CA PRO A 109 -5.36 -11.11 8.81
C PRO A 109 -4.39 -10.29 9.66
N HIS A 110 -3.09 -10.31 9.36
CA HIS A 110 -2.10 -9.54 10.14
C HIS A 110 -2.26 -8.02 9.96
N PHE A 111 -2.54 -7.56 8.74
CA PHE A 111 -2.84 -6.16 8.44
C PHE A 111 -4.17 -5.73 9.04
N HIS A 112 -5.19 -6.61 8.96
CA HIS A 112 -6.47 -6.38 9.61
C HIS A 112 -6.31 -6.25 11.13
N ASN A 113 -5.62 -7.19 11.77
CA ASN A 113 -5.44 -7.21 13.22
C ASN A 113 -4.67 -5.98 13.71
N LEU A 114 -3.68 -5.51 12.95
CA LEU A 114 -2.99 -4.26 13.24
C LEU A 114 -3.98 -3.09 13.22
N CYS A 115 -4.78 -2.95 12.15
CA CYS A 115 -5.77 -1.88 12.05
C CYS A 115 -6.80 -1.95 13.19
N ALA A 116 -7.34 -3.12 13.50
CA ALA A 116 -8.30 -3.30 14.59
C ALA A 116 -7.69 -2.89 15.94
N ARG A 117 -6.47 -3.35 16.24
CA ARG A 117 -5.76 -2.97 17.48
C ARG A 117 -5.50 -1.47 17.58
N LEU A 118 -5.04 -0.84 16.50
CA LEU A 118 -4.77 0.60 16.47
C LEU A 118 -6.06 1.43 16.61
N THR A 119 -7.12 1.03 15.92
CA THR A 119 -8.45 1.65 15.99
C THR A 119 -8.95 1.69 17.43
N LYS A 120 -8.87 0.54 18.12
CA LYS A 120 -9.27 0.39 19.52
C LYS A 120 -8.37 1.16 20.48
N ALA A 121 -7.05 1.03 20.34
CA ALA A 121 -6.08 1.59 21.28
C ALA A 121 -6.05 3.12 21.26
N PHE A 122 -6.27 3.74 20.09
CA PHE A 122 -6.13 5.18 19.91
C PHE A 122 -7.46 5.90 19.63
N ASN A 123 -8.59 5.18 19.62
CA ASN A 123 -9.92 5.71 19.33
C ASN A 123 -9.91 6.60 18.05
N MET A 124 -9.53 5.99 16.93
CA MET A 124 -9.31 6.68 15.64
C MET A 124 -10.01 5.96 14.50
N LEU A 125 -10.32 6.67 13.41
CA LEU A 125 -10.75 6.05 12.17
C LEU A 125 -9.50 5.61 11.37
N ILE A 126 -9.44 4.37 10.91
CA ILE A 126 -8.37 3.92 10.02
C ILE A 126 -8.89 3.75 8.60
N VAL A 127 -8.13 4.25 7.62
CA VAL A 127 -8.32 4.05 6.19
C VAL A 127 -7.18 3.17 5.67
N ALA A 128 -7.47 1.94 5.29
CA ALA A 128 -6.49 0.97 4.78
C ALA A 128 -6.74 0.68 3.29
N PRO A 129 -6.15 1.46 2.37
CA PRO A 129 -6.27 1.22 0.94
C PRO A 129 -5.38 0.06 0.47
N ASP A 130 -5.88 -0.71 -0.49
CA ASP A 130 -5.03 -1.50 -1.37
C ASP A 130 -4.30 -0.59 -2.37
N HIS A 131 -3.19 -1.09 -2.89
CA HIS A 131 -2.45 -0.49 -3.99
C HIS A 131 -2.11 -1.56 -5.03
N ARG A 132 -1.93 -1.15 -6.29
CA ARG A 132 -1.54 -2.06 -7.36
C ARG A 132 -0.17 -2.67 -7.05
N LEU A 133 -0.04 -3.95 -7.38
CA LEU A 133 1.13 -4.75 -7.05
C LEU A 133 2.03 -4.97 -8.28
N ALA A 134 3.33 -5.00 -8.03
CA ALA A 134 4.33 -5.48 -8.96
C ALA A 134 4.32 -7.02 -9.03
N PRO A 135 4.75 -7.62 -10.16
CA PRO A 135 5.34 -6.98 -11.34
C PRO A 135 4.34 -6.51 -12.41
N GLU A 136 3.03 -6.75 -12.28
CA GLU A 136 2.00 -6.27 -13.21
C GLU A 136 1.96 -4.75 -13.28
N HIS A 137 2.09 -4.11 -12.12
CA HIS A 137 2.07 -2.66 -11.96
C HIS A 137 3.29 -2.24 -11.14
N ARG A 138 4.44 -2.15 -11.81
CA ARG A 138 5.69 -1.71 -11.19
C ARG A 138 5.58 -0.26 -10.70
N LEU A 139 6.47 0.13 -9.79
CA LEU A 139 6.58 1.51 -9.34
C LEU A 139 6.73 2.47 -10.53
N PRO A 140 6.06 3.64 -10.53
CA PRO A 140 5.43 4.31 -9.38
C PRO A 140 3.95 3.97 -9.13
N ALA A 141 3.37 2.94 -9.73
CA ALA A 141 1.93 2.65 -9.64
C ALA A 141 1.37 2.67 -8.20
N ALA A 142 2.02 1.96 -7.27
CA ALA A 142 1.62 1.95 -5.86
C ALA A 142 1.71 3.33 -5.19
N SER A 143 2.69 4.16 -5.58
CA SER A 143 2.83 5.54 -5.08
C SER A 143 1.72 6.44 -5.59
N ASP A 144 1.30 6.25 -6.84
CA ASP A 144 0.18 6.98 -7.43
C ASP A 144 -1.15 6.59 -6.76
N ASP A 145 -1.34 5.31 -6.47
CA ASP A 145 -2.53 4.79 -5.77
C ASP A 145 -2.61 5.31 -4.33
N ALA A 146 -1.47 5.40 -3.65
CA ALA A 146 -1.40 5.98 -2.31
C ALA A 146 -1.79 7.47 -2.31
N CYS A 147 -1.39 8.23 -3.34
CA CYS A 147 -1.84 9.61 -3.53
C CYS A 147 -3.34 9.68 -3.85
N LEU A 148 -3.84 8.74 -4.67
CA LEU A 148 -5.23 8.66 -5.05
C LEU A 148 -6.13 8.40 -3.83
N ALA A 149 -5.71 7.53 -2.91
CA ALA A 149 -6.43 7.26 -1.67
C ALA A 149 -6.53 8.51 -0.76
N LEU A 150 -5.47 9.32 -0.67
CA LEU A 150 -5.54 10.61 0.05
C LEU A 150 -6.46 11.62 -0.64
N LYS A 151 -6.46 11.66 -1.98
CA LYS A 151 -7.37 12.50 -2.77
C LYS A 151 -8.83 12.05 -2.64
N TRP A 152 -9.07 10.75 -2.50
CA TRP A 152 -10.40 10.23 -2.19
C TRP A 152 -10.89 10.80 -0.85
N LEU A 153 -10.06 10.79 0.20
CA LEU A 153 -10.44 11.40 1.48
C LEU A 153 -10.65 12.91 1.35
N GLN A 154 -9.82 13.61 0.57
CA GLN A 154 -10.03 15.03 0.27
C GLN A 154 -11.40 15.28 -0.36
N GLY A 155 -11.79 14.46 -1.34
CA GLY A 155 -13.11 14.54 -1.98
C GLY A 155 -14.25 14.35 -0.97
N GLN A 156 -14.15 13.33 -0.12
CA GLN A 156 -15.11 13.08 0.95
C GLN A 156 -15.20 14.27 1.93
N ALA A 157 -14.06 14.83 2.33
CA ALA A 157 -13.99 15.97 3.23
C ALA A 157 -14.59 17.25 2.63
N ALA A 158 -14.40 17.47 1.32
CA ALA A 158 -14.96 18.62 0.61
C ALA A 158 -16.48 18.56 0.43
N MET A 159 -17.06 17.36 0.49
CA MET A 159 -18.50 17.11 0.45
C MET A 159 -19.13 17.08 1.85
N HIS A 160 -18.36 16.76 2.88
CA HIS A 160 -18.83 16.68 4.27
C HIS A 160 -19.48 17.99 4.74
N GLY A 161 -20.72 17.91 5.23
CA GLY A 161 -21.51 19.06 5.72
C GLY A 161 -22.30 19.80 4.65
N LYS A 162 -22.19 19.40 3.37
CA LYS A 162 -23.18 19.75 2.34
C LYS A 162 -24.24 18.64 2.38
N ASN A 163 -25.53 18.98 2.31
CA ASN A 163 -26.65 18.01 2.30
C ASN A 163 -26.60 17.14 1.03
N VAL A 164 -25.62 16.26 0.95
CA VAL A 164 -25.30 15.44 -0.21
C VAL A 164 -25.28 14.00 0.28
N GLU A 165 -26.08 13.15 -0.36
CA GLU A 165 -26.23 11.73 -0.04
C GLU A 165 -24.95 10.91 -0.28
N ASP A 166 -23.96 11.47 -1.00
CA ASP A 166 -22.74 10.78 -1.44
C ASP A 166 -21.59 10.78 -0.41
N VAL A 167 -21.74 11.42 0.75
CA VAL A 167 -20.71 11.37 1.81
C VAL A 167 -20.83 10.06 2.57
N ASP A 168 -19.72 9.34 2.69
CA ASP A 168 -19.71 8.11 3.48
C ASP A 168 -20.02 8.41 4.95
N THR A 169 -21.10 7.83 5.48
CA THR A 169 -21.58 8.07 6.85
C THR A 169 -20.58 7.69 7.94
N TRP A 170 -19.57 6.87 7.63
CA TRP A 170 -18.49 6.54 8.57
C TRP A 170 -17.54 7.71 8.80
N LEU A 171 -17.49 8.65 7.86
CA LEU A 171 -16.74 9.90 7.96
C LEU A 171 -17.50 10.99 8.73
N THR A 172 -18.72 10.72 9.20
CA THR A 172 -19.40 11.60 10.15
C THR A 172 -18.69 11.56 11.51
N GLY A 173 -18.37 12.72 12.06
CA GLY A 173 -17.71 12.84 13.36
C GLY A 173 -16.21 12.55 13.33
N VAL A 174 -15.57 12.64 12.16
CA VAL A 174 -14.10 12.55 12.02
C VAL A 174 -13.47 13.93 11.91
N ASP A 175 -12.18 14.00 12.18
CA ASP A 175 -11.38 15.21 12.17
C ASP A 175 -10.40 15.22 11.00
N PHE A 176 -10.79 15.86 9.90
CA PHE A 176 -9.96 16.01 8.70
C PHE A 176 -8.71 16.88 8.91
N ASP A 177 -8.60 17.60 10.03
CA ASP A 177 -7.41 18.36 10.39
C ASP A 177 -6.36 17.51 11.15
N ARG A 178 -6.76 16.34 11.66
CA ARG A 178 -5.89 15.38 12.36
C ARG A 178 -5.76 14.07 11.56
N VAL A 179 -5.14 14.16 10.38
CA VAL A 179 -4.81 12.98 9.56
C VAL A 179 -3.36 12.56 9.74
N PHE A 180 -3.11 11.27 9.90
CA PHE A 180 -1.79 10.68 9.99
C PHE A 180 -1.62 9.62 8.92
N VAL A 181 -0.37 9.33 8.54
CA VAL A 181 -0.05 8.25 7.59
C VAL A 181 0.92 7.28 8.24
N LEU A 182 0.57 6.00 8.27
CA LEU A 182 1.42 4.92 8.74
C LEU A 182 1.62 3.91 7.61
N GLY A 183 2.81 3.33 7.55
CA GLY A 183 3.03 2.14 6.76
C GLY A 183 4.20 1.31 7.26
N ASP A 184 4.12 0.00 7.02
CA ASP A 184 5.18 -0.95 7.32
C ASP A 184 5.89 -1.41 6.03
N SER A 185 7.20 -1.63 6.08
CA SER A 185 7.96 -2.14 4.93
C SER A 185 7.74 -1.30 3.66
N SER A 186 7.24 -1.88 2.56
CA SER A 186 6.89 -1.15 1.33
C SER A 186 5.83 -0.07 1.57
N GLY A 187 4.88 -0.29 2.48
CA GLY A 187 3.93 0.74 2.89
C GLY A 187 4.60 1.91 3.62
N GLY A 188 5.66 1.64 4.40
CA GLY A 188 6.50 2.67 5.01
C GLY A 188 7.25 3.49 3.95
N ASN A 189 7.67 2.87 2.86
CA ASN A 189 8.21 3.57 1.70
C ASN A 189 7.15 4.49 1.05
N LEU A 190 5.91 4.00 0.84
CA LEU A 190 4.80 4.83 0.35
C LEU A 190 4.56 6.05 1.25
N ALA A 191 4.48 5.84 2.57
CA ALA A 191 4.31 6.90 3.54
C ALA A 191 5.43 7.96 3.44
N HIS A 192 6.68 7.53 3.27
CA HIS A 192 7.81 8.44 3.02
C HIS A 192 7.64 9.25 1.73
N HIS A 193 7.33 8.59 0.61
CA HIS A 193 7.16 9.28 -0.68
C HIS A 193 6.00 10.28 -0.66
N LEU A 194 4.91 9.98 0.06
CA LEU A 194 3.81 10.92 0.29
C LEU A 194 4.28 12.14 1.09
N ALA A 195 5.10 11.96 2.12
CA ALA A 195 5.65 13.07 2.90
C ALA A 195 6.49 14.02 2.05
N VAL A 196 7.36 13.45 1.20
CA VAL A 196 8.19 14.23 0.27
C VAL A 196 7.34 14.95 -0.77
N LYS A 197 6.33 14.27 -1.34
CA LYS A 197 5.45 14.83 -2.37
C LYS A 197 4.59 15.97 -1.84
N LEU A 198 3.94 15.77 -0.69
CA LEU A 198 3.07 16.77 -0.09
C LEU A 198 3.86 17.95 0.46
N LYS A 199 5.06 17.74 1.02
CA LYS A 199 5.90 18.76 1.67
C LYS A 199 5.25 19.36 2.93
N ALA A 200 6.10 19.85 3.83
CA ALA A 200 5.64 20.51 5.05
C ALA A 200 4.82 21.78 4.72
N GLY A 201 3.63 21.89 5.31
CA GLY A 201 2.77 23.08 5.17
C GLY A 201 1.96 23.16 3.88
N SER A 202 1.96 22.11 3.04
CA SER A 202 1.13 22.11 1.83
C SER A 202 -0.36 22.13 2.14
N MET A 203 -1.09 22.85 1.31
CA MET A 203 -2.55 22.97 1.31
C MET A 203 -3.19 22.18 0.17
N GLU A 204 -2.43 21.36 -0.57
CA GLU A 204 -2.91 20.61 -1.74
C GLU A 204 -4.09 19.70 -1.41
N LEU A 205 -4.11 19.13 -0.20
CA LEU A 205 -5.17 18.23 0.28
C LEU A 205 -6.30 18.94 1.04
N ALA A 206 -6.31 20.27 1.14
CA ALA A 206 -7.33 20.99 1.91
C ALA A 206 -8.76 20.56 1.48
N PRO A 207 -9.69 20.36 2.44
CA PRO A 207 -9.57 20.65 3.88
C PRO A 207 -8.86 19.56 4.71
N VAL A 208 -8.35 18.49 4.09
CA VAL A 208 -7.57 17.45 4.77
C VAL A 208 -6.16 17.96 5.10
N ARG A 209 -5.72 17.76 6.35
CA ARG A 209 -4.37 18.08 6.80
C ARG A 209 -3.66 16.88 7.38
N VAL A 210 -2.56 16.48 6.74
CA VAL A 210 -1.65 15.46 7.25
C VAL A 210 -0.73 16.08 8.31
N ARG A 211 -0.82 15.58 9.55
CA ARG A 211 -0.11 16.05 10.74
C ARG A 211 1.17 15.28 11.04
N GLY A 212 1.31 14.07 10.52
CA GLY A 212 2.49 13.25 10.77
C GLY A 212 2.53 11.97 9.95
N TYR A 213 3.73 11.39 9.90
CA TYR A 213 4.03 10.15 9.21
C TYR A 213 4.72 9.19 10.19
N VAL A 214 4.31 7.93 10.20
CA VAL A 214 4.87 6.85 11.02
C VAL A 214 5.41 5.78 10.09
N LEU A 215 6.74 5.63 10.05
CA LEU A 215 7.42 4.71 9.14
C LEU A 215 7.92 3.51 9.95
N VAL A 216 7.32 2.33 9.75
CA VAL A 216 7.71 1.11 10.45
C VAL A 216 8.59 0.26 9.52
N ALA A 217 9.87 0.14 9.85
CA ALA A 217 10.86 -0.61 9.06
C ALA A 217 10.73 -0.36 7.53
N PRO A 218 10.76 0.91 7.07
CA PRO A 218 10.44 1.25 5.69
C PRO A 218 11.40 0.59 4.69
N PHE A 219 10.84 0.06 3.59
CA PHE A 219 11.56 -0.67 2.56
C PHE A 219 12.34 0.31 1.66
N PHE A 220 13.62 0.48 1.97
CA PHE A 220 14.57 1.24 1.16
C PHE A 220 15.70 0.34 0.70
N GLY A 221 16.31 0.71 -0.43
CA GLY A 221 17.43 -0.02 -1.02
C GLY A 221 18.32 0.85 -1.89
N GLY A 222 19.45 0.28 -2.27
CA GLY A 222 20.38 0.88 -3.22
C GLY A 222 21.09 -0.17 -4.06
N SER A 223 21.90 0.27 -5.01
CA SER A 223 22.77 -0.60 -5.82
C SER A 223 23.97 -1.12 -5.03
N VAL A 224 24.35 -0.44 -3.95
CA VAL A 224 25.46 -0.82 -3.06
C VAL A 224 24.89 -1.32 -1.75
N ARG A 225 25.43 -2.45 -1.27
CA ARG A 225 25.05 -3.01 0.03
C ARG A 225 25.53 -2.11 1.17
N THR A 226 24.64 -1.89 2.11
CA THR A 226 24.95 -1.31 3.41
C THR A 226 25.72 -2.32 4.26
N LYS A 227 26.41 -1.81 5.29
CA LYS A 227 27.08 -2.64 6.28
C LYS A 227 26.12 -3.64 6.95
N SER A 228 24.91 -3.20 7.30
CA SER A 228 23.89 -4.06 7.92
C SER A 228 23.40 -5.19 7.01
N GLU A 229 23.32 -4.96 5.69
CA GLU A 229 23.00 -6.04 4.74
C GLU A 229 24.15 -7.05 4.66
N LEU A 230 25.41 -6.62 4.72
CA LEU A 230 26.56 -7.54 4.65
C LEU A 230 26.75 -8.36 5.94
N GLU A 231 26.39 -7.79 7.08
CA GLU A 231 26.57 -8.39 8.41
C GLU A 231 25.32 -9.15 8.90
N GLN A 232 24.24 -9.16 8.13
CA GLN A 232 22.95 -9.66 8.57
C GLN A 232 23.02 -11.17 8.89
N PRO A 233 22.62 -11.59 10.11
CA PRO A 233 22.45 -13.02 10.39
C PRO A 233 21.34 -13.59 9.49
N CYS A 234 21.47 -14.87 9.13
CA CYS A 234 20.53 -15.53 8.22
C CYS A 234 19.14 -15.61 8.86
N GLU A 235 18.24 -14.70 8.48
CA GLU A 235 16.81 -14.83 8.78
C GLU A 235 16.17 -15.85 7.83
N ALA A 236 15.33 -16.75 8.35
CA ALA A 236 14.78 -17.83 7.53
C ALA A 236 13.81 -17.33 6.43
N PHE A 237 13.10 -16.22 6.68
CA PHE A 237 12.02 -15.75 5.81
C PHE A 237 12.33 -14.40 5.13
N TRP A 238 12.68 -13.37 5.90
CA TRP A 238 13.01 -12.04 5.38
C TRP A 238 14.52 -11.85 5.18
N ASN A 239 15.12 -12.67 4.32
CA ASN A 239 16.55 -12.58 4.00
C ASN A 239 16.86 -11.69 2.78
N LEU A 240 18.16 -11.50 2.54
CA LEU A 240 18.68 -10.72 1.40
C LEU A 240 18.24 -11.27 0.05
N GLU A 241 18.10 -12.59 -0.10
CA GLU A 241 17.66 -13.19 -1.36
C GLU A 241 16.22 -12.78 -1.68
N MET A 242 15.32 -12.87 -0.69
CA MET A 242 13.95 -12.38 -0.82
C MET A 242 13.94 -10.90 -1.18
N TYR A 243 14.73 -10.11 -0.44
CA TYR A 243 14.83 -8.67 -0.65
C TYR A 243 15.26 -8.32 -2.09
N ASP A 244 16.24 -9.03 -2.63
CA ASP A 244 16.72 -8.84 -4.00
C ASP A 244 15.70 -9.22 -5.06
N ARG A 245 14.97 -10.33 -4.85
CA ARG A 245 13.88 -10.74 -5.74
C ARG A 245 12.77 -9.69 -5.76
N LEU A 246 12.42 -9.13 -4.60
CA LEU A 246 11.43 -8.05 -4.52
C LEU A 246 11.90 -6.79 -5.24
N LYS A 247 13.18 -6.41 -5.12
CA LYS A 247 13.75 -5.31 -5.91
C LYS A 247 13.67 -5.57 -7.40
N LEU A 248 14.04 -6.78 -7.84
CA LEU A 248 13.98 -7.18 -9.25
C LEU A 248 12.55 -7.10 -9.82
N MET A 249 11.55 -7.56 -9.05
CA MET A 249 10.14 -7.48 -9.43
C MET A 249 9.65 -6.04 -9.57
N ASN A 250 10.22 -5.13 -8.78
CA ASN A 250 9.89 -3.70 -8.85
C ASN A 250 10.77 -2.89 -9.81
N GLN A 251 11.82 -3.48 -10.39
CA GLN A 251 12.88 -2.77 -11.16
C GLN A 251 13.60 -1.69 -10.33
N LEU A 252 13.87 -1.98 -9.05
CA LEU A 252 14.61 -1.13 -8.11
C LEU A 252 16.11 -1.46 -8.03
#